data_AF-W2XN06-F1
#
_entry.id   AF-W2XN06-F1
#
_cell.length_a   1.000
_cell.length_b   1.000
_cell.length_c   1.000
_cell.angle_alpha   90.00
_cell.angle_beta   90.00
_cell.angle_gamma   90.00
#
_symmetry.space_group_name_H-M   'P 1'
#
loop_
_entity.id
_entity.type
_entity.pdbx_description
1 polymer ?
#
loop_
_entity_poly.entity_id
_entity_poly.type
_entity_poly.pdbx_seq_one_letter_code
_entity_poly.pdbx_strand_id
1 'polypeptide(L)'
;MSLFSRRKNPDQLVKLLKDAFADPSALAKPSKDGTAVEEITKRLSEMKLLLYGDGEQEAKPEKCAQLAELLIASGLVPKLIMGLDKLPFEARKQFAQVYNNLMRRDLAGFVSYVDRKPEILSALVAGYENAEVALNCGTMLRESIRHEILAGKILYSPDLWKFFDVYVHLPNFEVGSDAFATFKDLFTRHKNLAATFFTSNFDVVFAKYNCLLMSENYVTRRQSLKLLGEILLDRSNFDIMMKYIGEKENLKMMMNLLRDTSANIQFEAFHVFKVFVANPKKPEAISLILVNNREKLIAYLKNFQNSKGMKLCVFQAATFYRAKCLSFFAVLRTEDPQFIEEKALLIRTLEGLKVGEAASEATDPPPAPSSQ
;
A
#
# COMPACT_ATOMS: atom_id res chain seq x y z
N MET A 1 15.36 23.31 41.67
CA MET A 1 16.78 23.00 41.95
C MET A 1 17.36 22.23 40.77
N SER A 2 18.46 22.74 40.19
CA SER A 2 19.29 22.22 39.06
C SER A 2 18.53 22.02 37.73
N LEU A 3 18.60 22.87 36.69
CA LEU A 3 19.73 23.53 35.98
C LEU A 3 20.86 22.53 35.70
N PHE A 4 20.86 21.99 34.47
CA PHE A 4 21.79 21.03 33.85
C PHE A 4 21.73 19.57 34.33
N SER A 5 20.69 18.84 33.93
CA SER A 5 20.85 17.38 33.79
C SER A 5 21.82 17.15 32.61
N ARG A 6 23.03 16.63 32.90
CA ARG A 6 24.04 16.31 31.89
C ARG A 6 23.40 15.36 30.86
N ARG A 7 23.33 15.76 29.58
CA ARG A 7 22.78 14.88 28.51
C ARG A 7 23.53 13.55 28.56
N LYS A 8 22.80 12.46 28.80
CA LYS A 8 23.37 11.11 28.89
C LYS A 8 24.00 10.72 27.56
N ASN A 9 25.10 9.98 27.61
CA ASN A 9 25.75 9.46 26.41
C ASN A 9 25.03 8.19 25.90
N PRO A 10 25.27 7.76 24.65
CA PRO A 10 24.63 6.57 24.08
C PRO A 10 24.76 5.31 24.95
N ASP A 11 25.94 5.05 25.52
CA ASP A 11 26.20 3.88 26.38
C ASP A 11 25.29 3.84 27.60
N GLN A 12 25.17 4.98 28.30
CA GLN A 12 24.29 5.10 29.47
C GLN A 12 22.83 4.92 29.08
N LEU A 13 22.40 5.48 27.94
CA LEU A 13 21.01 5.37 27.50
C LEU A 13 20.63 3.92 27.20
N VAL A 14 21.46 3.20 26.44
CA VAL A 14 21.19 1.81 26.06
C VAL A 14 21.26 0.89 27.28
N LYS A 15 22.25 1.07 28.15
CA LYS A 15 22.35 0.30 29.41
C LYS A 15 21.11 0.49 30.28
N LEU A 16 20.72 1.74 30.56
CA LEU A 16 19.56 2.02 31.39
C LEU A 16 18.25 1.50 30.77
N LEU A 17 18.10 1.60 29.44
CA LEU A 17 16.93 1.03 28.76
C LEU A 17 16.91 -0.50 28.88
N LYS A 18 18.08 -1.16 28.78
CA LYS A 18 18.20 -2.60 28.94
C LYS A 18 17.83 -3.05 30.35
N ASP A 19 18.33 -2.35 31.36
CA ASP A 19 18.09 -2.66 32.76
C ASP A 19 16.60 -2.49 33.10
N ALA A 20 15.97 -1.40 32.61
CA ALA A 20 14.54 -1.17 32.80
C ALA A 20 13.64 -2.22 32.10
N PHE A 21 14.12 -2.84 31.02
CA PHE A 21 13.39 -3.90 30.31
C PHE A 21 13.64 -5.31 30.88
N ALA A 22 14.69 -5.49 31.67
CA ALA A 22 15.08 -6.78 32.24
C ALA A 22 14.30 -7.17 33.50
N ASP A 23 13.66 -6.20 34.18
CA ASP A 23 12.83 -6.44 35.37
C ASP A 23 11.36 -6.07 35.16
N PRO A 24 10.54 -6.95 34.54
CA PRO A 24 9.10 -6.77 34.43
C PRO A 24 8.38 -6.80 35.79
N SER A 25 9.00 -7.28 36.87
CA SER A 25 8.39 -7.36 38.20
C SER A 25 8.47 -6.05 38.98
N ALA A 26 9.35 -5.13 38.57
CA ALA A 26 9.43 -3.75 39.05
C ALA A 26 8.42 -2.80 38.38
N LEU A 27 7.62 -3.25 37.40
CA LEU A 27 6.59 -2.43 36.73
C LEU A 27 5.56 -1.82 37.69
N ALA A 28 5.45 -2.34 38.92
CA ALA A 28 4.52 -1.87 39.96
C ALA A 28 5.17 -1.17 41.18
N LYS A 29 6.51 -1.16 41.31
CA LYS A 29 7.19 -0.55 42.48
C LYS A 29 7.88 0.76 42.07
N PRO A 30 7.49 1.92 42.66
CA PRO A 30 8.17 3.18 42.38
C PRO A 30 9.60 3.17 42.91
N SER A 31 10.55 3.54 42.06
CA SER A 31 11.94 3.86 42.43
C SER A 31 12.06 5.38 42.72
N LYS A 32 13.27 5.84 43.09
CA LYS A 32 13.57 7.29 43.19
C LYS A 32 13.42 8.04 41.84
N ASP A 33 13.43 7.31 40.72
CA ASP A 33 13.42 7.84 39.35
C ASP A 33 12.09 7.61 38.61
N GLY A 34 11.10 6.96 39.24
CA GLY A 34 9.77 6.67 38.68
C GLY A 34 9.40 5.19 38.70
N THR A 35 8.33 4.82 38.03
CA THR A 35 8.05 3.40 37.69
C THR A 35 8.94 2.94 36.53
N ALA A 36 9.23 1.64 36.40
CA ALA A 36 10.03 1.12 35.28
C ALA A 36 9.47 1.55 33.89
N VAL A 37 8.15 1.74 33.81
CA VAL A 37 7.46 2.26 32.63
C VAL A 37 7.81 3.72 32.31
N GLU A 38 7.85 4.58 33.32
CA GLU A 38 8.26 5.98 33.19
C GLU A 38 9.73 6.08 32.81
N GLU A 39 10.57 5.22 33.38
CA GLU A 39 11.99 5.14 33.04
C GLU A 39 12.19 4.79 31.56
N ILE A 40 11.52 3.75 31.05
CA ILE A 40 11.55 3.37 29.62
C ILE A 40 11.12 4.55 28.73
N THR A 41 10.00 5.18 29.05
CA THR A 41 9.48 6.33 28.30
C THR A 41 10.50 7.47 28.24
N LYS A 42 11.10 7.79 29.40
CA LYS A 42 12.13 8.83 29.52
C LYS A 42 13.39 8.46 28.72
N ARG A 43 13.85 7.21 28.78
CA ARG A 43 15.02 6.73 28.01
C ARG A 43 14.78 6.87 26.51
N LEU A 44 13.63 6.41 26.01
CA LEU A 44 13.27 6.49 24.59
C LEU A 44 13.15 7.94 24.11
N SER A 45 12.57 8.83 24.92
CA SER A 45 12.49 10.25 24.60
C SER A 45 13.87 10.89 24.50
N GLU A 46 14.80 10.54 25.38
CA GLU A 46 16.19 11.04 25.32
C GLU A 46 16.95 10.47 24.11
N MET A 47 16.74 9.20 23.76
CA MET A 47 17.28 8.61 22.53
C MET A 47 16.75 9.31 21.28
N LYS A 48 15.46 9.62 21.24
CA LYS A 48 14.87 10.42 20.16
C LYS A 48 15.53 11.79 20.08
N LEU A 49 15.64 12.51 21.20
CA LEU A 49 16.26 13.83 21.21
C LEU A 49 17.70 13.80 20.67
N LEU A 50 18.44 12.74 20.99
CA LEU A 50 19.80 12.53 20.47
C LEU A 50 19.82 12.34 18.94
N LEU A 51 18.83 11.64 18.39
CA LEU A 51 18.72 11.33 16.96
C LEU A 51 18.18 12.47 16.09
N TYR A 52 17.31 13.32 16.65
CA TYR A 52 16.65 14.40 15.92
C TYR A 52 17.22 15.80 16.23
N GLY A 53 17.90 15.96 17.38
CA GLY A 53 18.24 17.27 17.93
C GLY A 53 17.05 17.91 18.64
N ASP A 54 17.28 19.09 19.23
CA ASP A 54 16.26 19.84 19.99
C ASP A 54 16.00 21.25 19.44
N GLY A 55 16.36 21.50 18.18
CA GLY A 55 16.20 22.79 17.50
C GLY A 55 17.32 23.78 17.81
N GLU A 56 17.93 23.69 19.01
CA GLU A 56 19.12 24.47 19.38
C GLU A 56 20.42 23.71 19.12
N GLN A 57 20.43 22.40 19.34
CA GLN A 57 21.57 21.53 19.04
C GLN A 57 21.18 20.47 18.02
N GLU A 58 21.90 20.47 16.90
CA GLU A 58 21.77 19.44 15.87
C GLU A 58 22.25 18.07 16.37
N ALA A 59 21.66 17.02 15.80
CA ALA A 59 22.03 15.64 16.08
C ALA A 59 23.45 15.35 15.58
N LYS A 60 24.36 15.06 16.51
CA LYS A 60 25.76 14.73 16.17
C LYS A 60 25.85 13.37 15.48
N PRO A 61 26.39 13.27 14.24
CA PRO A 61 26.45 12.01 13.50
C PRO A 61 27.14 10.88 14.26
N GLU A 62 28.23 11.16 14.97
CA GLU A 62 29.01 10.17 15.71
C GLU A 62 28.18 9.57 16.85
N LYS A 63 27.41 10.41 17.56
CA LYS A 63 26.52 9.94 18.63
C LYS A 63 25.35 9.12 18.09
N CYS A 64 24.82 9.49 16.92
CA CYS A 64 23.76 8.74 16.26
C CYS A 64 24.24 7.34 15.85
N ALA A 65 25.42 7.25 15.24
CA ALA A 65 26.04 5.98 14.86
C ALA A 65 26.32 5.12 16.10
N GLN A 66 26.93 5.69 17.14
CA GLN A 66 27.21 4.97 18.38
C GLN A 66 25.93 4.44 19.04
N LEU A 67 24.85 5.23 19.10
CA LEU A 67 23.56 4.78 19.63
C LEU A 67 23.01 3.59 18.82
N ALA A 68 23.09 3.65 17.50
CA ALA A 68 22.64 2.58 16.62
C ALA A 68 23.43 1.28 16.83
N GLU A 69 24.77 1.35 16.88
CA GLU A 69 25.65 0.21 17.15
C GLU A 69 25.30 -0.49 18.47
N LEU A 70 25.11 0.30 19.53
CA LEU A 70 24.76 -0.22 20.84
C LEU A 70 23.36 -0.84 20.87
N LEU A 71 22.38 -0.24 20.19
CA LEU A 71 21.03 -0.82 20.07
C LEU A 71 21.05 -2.14 19.29
N ILE A 72 21.82 -2.21 18.20
CA ILE A 72 22.04 -3.43 17.42
C ILE A 72 22.69 -4.52 18.28
N ALA A 73 23.80 -4.20 18.95
CA ALA A 73 24.57 -5.14 19.76
C ALA A 73 23.80 -5.63 21.00
N SER A 74 22.96 -4.78 21.60
CA SER A 74 22.18 -5.12 22.80
C SER A 74 21.04 -6.11 22.54
N GLY A 75 20.58 -6.23 21.28
CA GLY A 75 19.41 -7.04 20.93
C GLY A 75 18.09 -6.51 21.51
N LEU A 76 18.02 -5.23 21.87
CA LEU A 76 16.82 -4.62 22.46
C LEU A 76 15.70 -4.38 21.46
N VAL A 77 16.04 -4.05 20.21
CA VAL A 77 15.04 -3.67 19.19
C VAL A 77 13.96 -4.75 18.97
N PRO A 78 14.30 -6.04 18.76
CA PRO A 78 13.28 -7.08 18.64
C PRO A 78 12.42 -7.23 19.90
N LYS A 79 13.04 -7.10 21.09
CA LYS A 79 12.33 -7.22 22.38
C LYS A 79 11.32 -6.08 22.57
N LEU A 80 11.70 -4.86 22.19
CA LEU A 80 10.81 -3.69 22.25
C LEU A 80 9.63 -3.81 21.27
N ILE A 81 9.86 -4.39 20.08
CA ILE A 81 8.79 -4.65 19.10
C ILE A 81 7.84 -5.74 19.63
N MET A 82 8.37 -6.87 20.11
CA MET A 82 7.55 -7.97 20.64
C MET A 82 6.80 -7.64 21.93
N GLY A 83 7.29 -6.67 22.72
CA GLY A 83 6.64 -6.20 23.94
C GLY A 83 6.01 -4.82 23.83
N LEU A 84 5.71 -4.37 22.60
CA LEU A 84 5.23 -3.00 22.35
C LEU A 84 3.88 -2.72 23.02
N ASP A 85 3.02 -3.73 23.10
CA ASP A 85 1.71 -3.70 23.76
C ASP A 85 1.82 -3.48 25.28
N LYS A 86 2.92 -3.90 25.89
CA LYS A 86 3.21 -3.70 27.32
C LYS A 86 3.73 -2.30 27.64
N LEU A 87 4.14 -1.54 26.62
CA LEU A 87 4.63 -0.17 26.79
C LEU A 87 3.46 0.82 26.86
N PRO A 88 3.58 1.94 27.59
CA PRO A 88 2.57 2.98 27.60
C PRO A 88 2.53 3.69 26.24
N PHE A 89 1.39 4.32 25.93
CA PHE A 89 1.16 5.02 24.67
C PHE A 89 2.33 5.92 24.25
N GLU A 90 2.84 6.75 25.16
CA GLU A 90 3.93 7.67 24.86
C GLU A 90 5.25 6.93 24.55
N ALA A 91 5.60 5.87 25.28
CA ALA A 91 6.79 5.07 25.00
C ALA A 91 6.70 4.41 23.62
N ARG A 92 5.54 3.86 23.24
CA ARG A 92 5.31 3.27 21.91
C ARG A 92 5.60 4.30 20.81
N LYS A 93 5.14 5.55 21.00
CA LYS A 93 5.35 6.66 20.06
C LYS A 93 6.82 7.07 19.98
N GLN A 94 7.50 7.21 21.12
CA GLN A 94 8.93 7.54 21.15
C GLN A 94 9.76 6.44 20.46
N PHE A 95 9.48 5.17 20.74
CA PHE A 95 10.18 4.05 20.13
C PHE A 95 9.99 3.98 18.62
N ALA A 96 8.75 4.15 18.12
CA ALA A 96 8.50 4.18 16.68
C ALA A 96 9.30 5.29 15.97
N GLN A 97 9.42 6.47 16.59
CA GLN A 97 10.24 7.57 16.05
C GLN A 97 11.74 7.23 16.06
N VAL A 98 12.25 6.62 17.13
CA VAL A 98 13.64 6.11 17.19
C VAL A 98 13.89 5.09 16.09
N TYR A 99 13.04 4.06 15.98
CA TYR A 99 13.15 3.02 14.95
C TYR A 99 13.14 3.62 13.53
N ASN A 100 12.20 4.53 13.26
CA ASN A 100 12.08 5.15 11.95
C ASN A 100 13.32 5.98 11.59
N ASN A 101 13.93 6.67 12.56
CA ASN A 101 15.17 7.42 12.31
C ASN A 101 16.35 6.48 12.00
N LEU A 102 16.51 5.40 12.76
CA LEU A 102 17.54 4.39 12.55
C LEU A 102 17.41 3.74 11.15
N MET A 103 16.18 3.35 10.78
CA MET A 103 15.86 2.73 9.51
C MET A 103 16.04 3.69 8.33
N ARG A 104 15.55 4.93 8.44
CA ARG A 104 15.62 5.93 7.35
C ARG A 104 17.04 6.32 6.98
N ARG A 105 17.92 6.41 7.97
CA ARG A 105 19.31 6.86 7.82
C ARG A 105 20.30 5.70 7.69
N ASP A 106 19.81 4.46 7.72
CA ASP A 106 20.62 3.24 7.78
C ASP A 106 21.80 3.34 8.78
N LEU A 107 21.51 3.82 9.99
CA LEU A 107 22.56 4.10 10.97
C LEU A 107 23.24 2.81 11.41
N ALA A 108 24.56 2.74 11.26
CA ALA A 108 25.37 1.57 11.59
C ALA A 108 24.92 0.26 10.88
N GLY A 109 24.37 0.38 9.66
CA GLY A 109 23.87 -0.77 8.91
C GLY A 109 22.61 -1.37 9.51
N PHE A 110 21.73 -0.54 10.07
CA PHE A 110 20.46 -0.95 10.67
C PHE A 110 19.58 -1.73 9.69
N VAL A 111 19.60 -1.39 8.41
CA VAL A 111 18.86 -2.11 7.37
C VAL A 111 19.37 -3.55 7.25
N SER A 112 20.70 -3.73 7.18
CA SER A 112 21.34 -5.06 7.18
C SER A 112 21.10 -5.82 8.48
N TYR A 113 20.99 -5.14 9.61
CA TYR A 113 20.62 -5.75 10.87
C TYR A 113 19.21 -6.33 10.84
N VAL A 114 18.24 -5.59 10.30
CA VAL A 114 16.85 -6.06 10.15
C VAL A 114 16.74 -7.18 9.11
N ASP A 115 17.49 -7.09 8.00
CA ASP A 115 17.54 -8.15 6.98
C ASP A 115 17.99 -9.51 7.54
N ARG A 116 18.95 -9.50 8.46
CA ARG A 116 19.46 -10.71 9.15
C ARG A 116 18.53 -11.23 10.26
N LYS A 117 17.46 -10.50 10.59
CA LYS A 117 16.53 -10.81 11.68
C LYS A 117 15.08 -10.70 11.19
N PRO A 118 14.62 -11.65 10.35
CA PRO A 118 13.28 -11.60 9.74
C PRO A 118 12.14 -11.53 10.77
N GLU A 119 12.37 -12.02 11.99
CA GLU A 119 11.41 -11.94 13.09
C GLU A 119 11.00 -10.49 13.44
N ILE A 120 11.87 -9.50 13.14
CA ILE A 120 11.54 -8.08 13.32
C ILE A 120 10.39 -7.69 12.38
N LEU A 121 10.49 -8.03 11.09
CA LEU A 121 9.47 -7.69 10.11
C LEU A 121 8.18 -8.47 10.38
N SER A 122 8.28 -9.77 10.69
CA SER A 122 7.11 -10.58 11.02
C SER A 122 6.39 -10.09 12.28
N ALA A 123 7.11 -9.63 13.31
CA ALA A 123 6.50 -9.02 14.50
C ALA A 123 5.81 -7.69 14.19
N LEU A 124 6.40 -6.85 13.32
CA LEU A 124 5.74 -5.62 12.85
C LEU A 124 4.47 -5.92 12.05
N VAL A 125 4.46 -6.96 11.21
CA VAL A 125 3.26 -7.39 10.48
C VAL A 125 2.20 -7.96 11.43
N ALA A 126 2.58 -8.80 12.39
CA ALA A 126 1.68 -9.32 13.43
C ALA A 126 1.10 -8.21 14.33
N GLY A 127 1.75 -7.05 14.40
CA GLY A 127 1.26 -5.89 15.13
C GLY A 127 -0.14 -5.40 14.70
N TYR A 128 -0.59 -5.69 13.48
CA TYR A 128 -1.96 -5.38 13.04
C TYR A 128 -3.03 -6.21 13.76
N GLU A 129 -2.67 -7.32 14.38
CA GLU A 129 -3.57 -8.15 15.19
C GLU A 129 -3.96 -7.46 16.52
N ASN A 130 -3.22 -6.43 16.94
CA ASN A 130 -3.50 -5.64 18.14
C ASN A 130 -3.72 -4.16 17.79
N ALA A 131 -4.99 -3.72 17.87
CA ALA A 131 -5.40 -2.36 17.51
C ALA A 131 -4.67 -1.25 18.29
N GLU A 132 -4.20 -1.50 19.52
CA GLU A 132 -3.52 -0.47 20.31
C GLU A 132 -2.09 -0.14 19.84
N VAL A 133 -1.48 -1.05 19.11
CA VAL A 133 -0.10 -0.91 18.61
C VAL A 133 -0.02 -0.92 17.09
N ALA A 134 -1.10 -1.30 16.40
CA ALA A 134 -1.13 -1.47 14.96
C ALA A 134 -0.60 -0.26 14.18
N LEU A 135 -0.98 0.97 14.55
CA LEU A 135 -0.51 2.18 13.86
C LEU A 135 1.00 2.44 14.08
N ASN A 136 1.53 2.07 15.26
CA ASN A 136 2.96 2.15 15.55
C ASN A 136 3.74 1.12 14.74
N CYS A 137 3.22 -0.11 14.67
CA CYS A 137 3.81 -1.16 13.83
C CYS A 137 3.72 -0.80 12.34
N GLY A 138 2.60 -0.26 11.89
CA GLY A 138 2.38 0.18 10.52
C GLY A 138 3.36 1.27 10.08
N THR A 139 3.63 2.28 10.92
CA THR A 139 4.65 3.30 10.58
C THR A 139 6.06 2.74 10.52
N MET A 140 6.44 1.84 11.45
CA MET A 140 7.76 1.20 11.44
C MET A 140 7.93 0.26 10.26
N LEU A 141 6.88 -0.49 9.92
CA LEU A 141 6.87 -1.38 8.77
C LEU A 141 6.97 -0.60 7.46
N ARG A 142 6.19 0.48 7.31
CA ARG A 142 6.26 1.36 6.14
C ARG A 142 7.62 2.04 5.98
N GLU A 143 8.30 2.38 7.08
CA GLU A 143 9.68 2.88 7.00
C GLU A 143 10.66 1.78 6.57
N SER A 144 10.46 0.54 7.03
CA SER A 144 11.29 -0.61 6.67
C SER A 144 11.21 -0.95 5.19
N ILE A 145 9.99 -1.03 4.64
CA ILE A 145 9.77 -1.37 3.22
C ILE A 145 10.17 -0.26 2.26
N ARG A 146 10.65 0.89 2.76
CA ARG A 146 11.35 1.87 1.91
C ARG A 146 12.63 1.30 1.30
N HIS A 147 13.21 0.28 1.95
CA HIS A 147 14.37 -0.46 1.46
C HIS A 147 13.90 -1.68 0.68
N GLU A 148 14.31 -1.78 -0.58
CA GLU A 148 13.84 -2.82 -1.51
C GLU A 148 14.08 -4.23 -0.97
N ILE A 149 15.24 -4.47 -0.33
CA ILE A 149 15.59 -5.76 0.26
C ILE A 149 14.58 -6.21 1.32
N LEU A 150 14.10 -5.28 2.16
CA LEU A 150 13.15 -5.59 3.25
C LEU A 150 11.72 -5.71 2.72
N ALA A 151 11.35 -4.92 1.71
CA ALA A 151 10.08 -5.10 1.01
C ALA A 151 10.01 -6.50 0.37
N GLY A 152 11.11 -6.96 -0.24
CA GLY A 152 11.22 -8.31 -0.81
C GLY A 152 11.01 -9.40 0.25
N LYS A 153 11.54 -9.23 1.46
CA LYS A 153 11.32 -10.20 2.56
C LYS A 153 9.84 -10.38 2.92
N ILE A 154 9.02 -9.34 2.77
CA ILE A 154 7.58 -9.43 3.05
C ILE A 154 6.83 -9.97 1.84
N LEU A 155 7.11 -9.47 0.63
CA LEU A 155 6.43 -9.93 -0.59
C LEU A 155 6.55 -11.44 -0.80
N TYR A 156 7.72 -12.01 -0.51
CA TYR A 156 7.98 -13.44 -0.69
C TYR A 156 7.77 -14.27 0.59
N SER A 157 7.11 -13.73 1.62
CA SER A 157 6.81 -14.47 2.85
C SER A 157 5.31 -14.74 3.04
N PRO A 158 4.95 -15.66 3.94
CA PRO A 158 3.55 -15.89 4.29
C PRO A 158 2.83 -14.66 4.88
N ASP A 159 3.59 -13.69 5.40
CA ASP A 159 3.05 -12.49 6.05
C ASP A 159 2.31 -11.59 5.06
N LEU A 160 2.66 -11.60 3.76
CA LEU A 160 1.93 -10.86 2.73
C LEU A 160 0.45 -11.25 2.70
N TRP A 161 0.15 -12.54 2.82
CA TRP A 161 -1.22 -13.05 2.65
C TRP A 161 -2.17 -12.59 3.75
N LYS A 162 -1.65 -12.25 4.94
CA LYS A 162 -2.44 -11.67 6.02
C LYS A 162 -3.04 -10.31 5.64
N PHE A 163 -2.36 -9.54 4.78
CA PHE A 163 -2.93 -8.30 4.24
C PHE A 163 -4.12 -8.57 3.32
N PHE A 164 -4.07 -9.62 2.50
CA PHE A 164 -5.21 -10.00 1.65
C PHE A 164 -6.38 -10.53 2.48
N ASP A 165 -6.10 -11.43 3.42
CA ASP A 165 -7.13 -12.26 4.02
C ASP A 165 -7.76 -11.62 5.27
N VAL A 166 -7.01 -10.77 6.00
CA VAL A 166 -7.40 -10.31 7.34
C VAL A 166 -7.28 -8.80 7.48
N TYR A 167 -6.08 -8.24 7.32
CA TYR A 167 -5.79 -6.91 7.86
C TYR A 167 -6.51 -5.77 7.15
N VAL A 168 -6.65 -5.82 5.83
CA VAL A 168 -7.40 -4.80 5.08
C VAL A 168 -8.90 -4.87 5.28
N HIS A 169 -9.39 -5.97 5.89
CA HIS A 169 -10.80 -6.19 6.19
C HIS A 169 -11.15 -5.89 7.66
N LEU A 170 -10.17 -5.48 8.48
CA LEU A 170 -10.40 -5.23 9.90
C LEU A 170 -11.52 -4.19 10.12
N PRO A 171 -12.40 -4.42 11.12
CA PRO A 171 -13.55 -3.53 11.37
C PRO A 171 -13.12 -2.16 11.93
N ASN A 172 -11.95 -2.08 12.58
CA ASN A 172 -11.36 -0.80 12.95
C ASN A 172 -10.86 -0.10 11.67
N PHE A 173 -11.59 0.92 11.25
CA PHE A 173 -11.33 1.65 10.01
C PHE A 173 -9.93 2.25 9.96
N GLU A 174 -9.41 2.80 11.06
CA GLU A 174 -8.07 3.39 11.09
C GLU A 174 -7.00 2.32 10.85
N VAL A 175 -7.11 1.19 11.54
CA VAL A 175 -6.18 0.06 11.43
C VAL A 175 -6.26 -0.59 10.05
N GLY A 176 -7.46 -0.86 9.54
CA GLY A 176 -7.64 -1.45 8.21
C GLY A 176 -7.14 -0.53 7.09
N SER A 177 -7.35 0.78 7.22
CA SER A 177 -6.82 1.77 6.26
C SER A 177 -5.30 1.88 6.31
N ASP A 178 -4.70 1.82 7.50
CA ASP A 178 -3.25 1.81 7.68
C ASP A 178 -2.60 0.52 7.11
N ALA A 179 -3.26 -0.62 7.32
CA ALA A 179 -2.87 -1.90 6.71
C ALA A 179 -2.93 -1.81 5.18
N PHE A 180 -4.00 -1.22 4.63
CA PHE A 180 -4.12 -1.01 3.19
C PHE A 180 -3.03 -0.08 2.64
N ALA A 181 -2.65 0.97 3.38
CA ALA A 181 -1.55 1.86 2.98
C ALA A 181 -0.22 1.09 2.87
N THR A 182 0.04 0.17 3.80
CA THR A 182 1.23 -0.70 3.76
C THR A 182 1.16 -1.69 2.60
N PHE A 183 0.01 -2.33 2.42
CA PHE A 183 -0.28 -3.25 1.32
C PHE A 183 -0.08 -2.61 -0.06
N LYS A 184 -0.59 -1.39 -0.24
CA LYS A 184 -0.36 -0.58 -1.43
C LYS A 184 1.14 -0.30 -1.65
N ASP A 185 1.83 0.16 -0.61
CA ASP A 185 3.24 0.55 -0.71
C ASP A 185 4.14 -0.63 -1.13
N LEU A 186 3.86 -1.84 -0.65
CA LEU A 186 4.54 -3.09 -1.07
C LEU A 186 4.43 -3.32 -2.60
N PHE A 187 3.29 -3.00 -3.20
CA PHE A 187 3.05 -3.22 -4.64
C PHE A 187 3.40 -2.04 -5.53
N THR A 188 3.52 -0.83 -4.97
CA THR A 188 3.69 0.38 -5.79
C THR A 188 5.02 1.10 -5.61
N ARG A 189 5.78 0.82 -4.54
CA ARG A 189 7.03 1.55 -4.26
C ARG A 189 8.17 1.08 -5.17
N HIS A 190 8.52 -0.20 -5.09
CA HIS A 190 9.65 -0.79 -5.80
C HIS A 190 9.15 -1.46 -7.08
N LYS A 191 9.04 -0.68 -8.16
CA LYS A 191 8.34 -1.09 -9.39
C LYS A 191 8.85 -2.39 -9.99
N ASN A 192 10.17 -2.56 -10.07
CA ASN A 192 10.80 -3.75 -10.65
C ASN A 192 10.61 -4.99 -9.78
N LEU A 193 10.76 -4.84 -8.46
CA LEU A 193 10.49 -5.90 -7.49
C LEU A 193 9.02 -6.37 -7.56
N ALA A 194 8.08 -5.42 -7.55
CA ALA A 194 6.65 -5.71 -7.63
C ALA A 194 6.28 -6.40 -8.95
N ALA A 195 6.78 -5.89 -10.09
CA ALA A 195 6.58 -6.51 -11.40
C ALA A 195 7.10 -7.95 -11.43
N THR A 196 8.32 -8.18 -10.92
CA THR A 196 8.92 -9.53 -10.85
C THR A 196 8.10 -10.48 -9.98
N PHE A 197 7.62 -9.98 -8.84
CA PHE A 197 6.75 -10.72 -7.93
C PHE A 197 5.42 -11.08 -8.60
N PHE A 198 4.76 -10.13 -9.27
CA PHE A 198 3.50 -10.37 -9.96
C PHE A 198 3.66 -11.35 -11.13
N THR A 199 4.72 -11.23 -11.93
CA THR A 199 4.98 -12.18 -13.02
C THR A 199 5.11 -13.61 -12.50
N SER A 200 5.84 -13.79 -11.40
CA SER A 200 6.10 -15.13 -10.83
C SER A 200 4.90 -15.71 -10.06
N ASN A 201 3.99 -14.86 -9.56
CA ASN A 201 2.90 -15.27 -8.67
C ASN A 201 1.51 -14.86 -9.18
N PHE A 202 1.38 -14.58 -10.48
CA PHE A 202 0.21 -13.94 -11.07
C PHE A 202 -1.10 -14.62 -10.66
N ASP A 203 -1.20 -15.93 -10.85
CA ASP A 203 -2.47 -16.64 -10.70
C ASP A 203 -2.94 -16.62 -9.23
N VAL A 204 -2.03 -16.81 -8.28
CA VAL A 204 -2.33 -16.78 -6.84
C VAL A 204 -2.67 -15.37 -6.38
N VAL A 205 -1.89 -14.37 -6.81
CA VAL A 205 -2.10 -12.97 -6.42
C VAL A 205 -3.44 -12.47 -6.92
N PHE A 206 -3.75 -12.66 -8.21
CA PHE A 206 -4.98 -12.12 -8.79
C PHE A 206 -6.22 -12.94 -8.41
N ALA A 207 -6.09 -14.22 -8.07
CA ALA A 207 -7.16 -14.97 -7.42
C ALA A 207 -7.53 -14.36 -6.05
N LYS A 208 -6.54 -14.06 -5.21
CA LYS A 208 -6.75 -13.35 -3.93
C LYS A 208 -7.25 -11.92 -4.13
N TYR A 209 -6.76 -11.23 -5.16
CA TYR A 209 -7.21 -9.88 -5.49
C TYR A 209 -8.69 -9.84 -5.86
N ASN A 210 -9.20 -10.84 -6.57
CA ASN A 210 -10.62 -10.96 -6.87
C ASN A 210 -11.48 -11.03 -5.60
N CYS A 211 -11.00 -11.66 -4.52
CA CYS A 211 -11.68 -11.63 -3.22
C CYS A 211 -11.75 -10.20 -2.65
N LEU A 212 -10.69 -9.39 -2.80
CA LEU A 212 -10.71 -7.98 -2.38
C LEU A 212 -11.75 -7.15 -3.14
N LEU A 213 -11.87 -7.39 -4.45
CA LEU A 213 -12.86 -6.73 -5.31
C LEU A 213 -14.30 -7.16 -5.01
N MET A 214 -14.49 -8.29 -4.36
CA MET A 214 -15.80 -8.79 -3.91
C MET A 214 -16.04 -8.58 -2.40
N SER A 215 -15.13 -7.89 -1.71
CA SER A 215 -15.23 -7.62 -0.28
C SER A 215 -16.54 -6.93 0.09
N GLU A 216 -17.19 -7.34 1.17
CA GLU A 216 -18.34 -6.62 1.74
C GLU A 216 -17.93 -5.26 2.33
N ASN A 217 -16.67 -5.10 2.72
CA ASN A 217 -16.12 -3.83 3.18
C ASN A 217 -15.96 -2.87 2.00
N TYR A 218 -16.83 -1.85 1.95
CA TYR A 218 -16.85 -0.82 0.91
C TYR A 218 -15.48 -0.13 0.72
N VAL A 219 -14.78 0.18 1.81
CA VAL A 219 -13.48 0.87 1.74
C VAL A 219 -12.45 -0.02 1.10
N THR A 220 -12.36 -1.28 1.54
CA THR A 220 -11.46 -2.29 0.94
C THR A 220 -11.76 -2.44 -0.54
N ARG A 221 -13.03 -2.69 -0.91
CA ARG A 221 -13.45 -2.89 -2.31
C ARG A 221 -13.06 -1.69 -3.19
N ARG A 222 -13.33 -0.47 -2.71
CA ARG A 222 -12.99 0.76 -3.44
C ARG A 222 -11.49 0.96 -3.59
N GLN A 223 -10.72 0.83 -2.50
CA GLN A 223 -9.29 1.06 -2.52
C GLN A 223 -8.55 -0.01 -3.34
N SER A 224 -9.00 -1.28 -3.28
CA SER A 224 -8.48 -2.35 -4.12
C SER A 224 -8.75 -2.10 -5.59
N LEU A 225 -9.95 -1.63 -5.96
CA LEU A 225 -10.24 -1.35 -7.37
C LEU A 225 -9.39 -0.19 -7.92
N LYS A 226 -9.18 0.86 -7.12
CA LYS A 226 -8.26 1.96 -7.45
C LYS A 226 -6.82 1.46 -7.59
N LEU A 227 -6.34 0.67 -6.64
CA LEU A 227 -4.99 0.11 -6.65
C LEU A 227 -4.77 -0.83 -7.83
N LEU A 228 -5.77 -1.62 -8.23
CA LEU A 228 -5.70 -2.46 -9.42
C LEU A 228 -5.46 -1.61 -10.67
N GLY A 229 -6.19 -0.51 -10.82
CA GLY A 229 -5.96 0.44 -11.91
C GLY A 229 -4.52 0.98 -11.92
N GLU A 230 -4.00 1.37 -10.74
CA GLU A 230 -2.61 1.83 -10.60
C GLU A 230 -1.58 0.74 -10.96
N ILE A 231 -1.81 -0.51 -10.58
CA ILE A 231 -0.94 -1.65 -10.90
C ILE A 231 -0.93 -1.91 -12.41
N LEU A 232 -2.10 -1.98 -13.04
CA LEU A 232 -2.23 -2.33 -14.45
C LEU A 232 -1.72 -1.23 -15.39
N LEU A 233 -1.81 0.04 -14.99
CA LEU A 233 -1.38 1.18 -15.80
C LEU A 233 0.11 1.54 -15.60
N ASP A 234 0.80 0.87 -14.67
CA ASP A 234 2.24 1.07 -14.50
C ASP A 234 3.03 0.43 -15.65
N ARG A 235 3.95 1.19 -16.24
CA ARG A 235 4.77 0.74 -17.37
C ARG A 235 5.59 -0.52 -17.07
N SER A 236 6.04 -0.70 -15.82
CA SER A 236 6.81 -1.89 -15.41
C SER A 236 5.95 -3.15 -15.39
N ASN A 237 4.62 -2.99 -15.37
CA ASN A 237 3.65 -4.07 -15.31
C ASN A 237 2.99 -4.36 -16.67
N PHE A 238 3.58 -3.97 -17.79
CA PHE A 238 2.98 -4.15 -19.11
C PHE A 238 2.56 -5.61 -19.38
N ASP A 239 3.43 -6.59 -19.10
CA ASP A 239 3.12 -8.00 -19.32
C ASP A 239 2.01 -8.50 -18.38
N ILE A 240 2.01 -8.03 -17.14
CA ILE A 240 0.95 -8.31 -16.15
C ILE A 240 -0.38 -7.72 -16.61
N MET A 241 -0.38 -6.48 -17.12
CA MET A 241 -1.56 -5.83 -17.68
C MET A 241 -2.10 -6.63 -18.86
N MET A 242 -1.23 -6.99 -19.82
CA MET A 242 -1.62 -7.77 -20.99
C MET A 242 -2.20 -9.13 -20.62
N LYS A 243 -1.61 -9.83 -19.64
CA LYS A 243 -2.17 -11.08 -19.11
C LYS A 243 -3.53 -10.85 -18.44
N TYR A 244 -3.64 -9.86 -17.57
CA TYR A 244 -4.88 -9.57 -16.83
C TYR A 244 -6.06 -9.22 -17.75
N ILE A 245 -5.84 -8.39 -18.76
CA ILE A 245 -6.89 -7.97 -19.70
C ILE A 245 -7.22 -9.02 -20.77
N GLY A 246 -6.43 -10.09 -20.84
CA GLY A 246 -6.71 -11.26 -21.68
C GLY A 246 -7.71 -12.24 -21.06
N GLU A 247 -7.96 -12.15 -19.75
CA GLU A 247 -8.80 -13.09 -19.01
C GLU A 247 -10.28 -12.70 -19.02
N LYS A 248 -11.14 -13.60 -19.53
CA LYS A 248 -12.59 -13.37 -19.66
C LYS A 248 -13.29 -13.11 -18.33
N GLU A 249 -12.84 -13.76 -17.25
CA GLU A 249 -13.46 -13.62 -15.92
C GLU A 249 -13.15 -12.25 -15.31
N ASN A 250 -11.95 -11.70 -15.58
CA ASN A 250 -11.58 -10.36 -15.16
C ASN A 250 -12.44 -9.30 -15.87
N LEU A 251 -12.73 -9.47 -17.17
CA LEU A 251 -13.64 -8.58 -17.89
C LEU A 251 -15.06 -8.62 -17.30
N LYS A 252 -15.60 -9.81 -17.05
CA LYS A 252 -16.92 -9.97 -16.41
C LYS A 252 -16.97 -9.30 -15.04
N MET A 253 -15.92 -9.46 -14.23
CA MET A 253 -15.80 -8.80 -12.94
C MET A 253 -15.92 -7.28 -13.08
N MET A 254 -15.15 -6.68 -14.00
CA MET A 254 -15.21 -5.23 -14.25
C MET A 254 -16.58 -4.77 -14.75
N MET A 255 -17.20 -5.53 -15.66
CA MET A 255 -18.55 -5.24 -16.18
C MET A 255 -19.63 -5.32 -15.09
N ASN A 256 -19.48 -6.23 -14.12
CA ASN A 256 -20.38 -6.31 -12.97
C ASN A 256 -20.16 -5.15 -12.00
N LEU A 257 -18.90 -4.77 -11.73
CA LEU A 257 -18.57 -3.62 -10.87
C LEU A 257 -19.01 -2.27 -11.47
N LEU A 258 -19.06 -2.16 -12.80
CA LEU A 258 -19.71 -1.02 -13.46
C LEU A 258 -21.18 -0.86 -13.06
N ARG A 259 -21.85 -1.92 -12.59
CA ARG A 259 -23.25 -1.92 -12.15
C ARG A 259 -23.41 -1.92 -10.63
N ASP A 260 -22.32 -1.74 -9.87
CA ASP A 260 -22.36 -1.66 -8.40
C ASP A 260 -23.28 -0.53 -7.93
N THR A 261 -23.87 -0.63 -6.75
CA THR A 261 -24.79 0.41 -6.21
C THR A 261 -24.06 1.72 -5.90
N SER A 262 -22.75 1.67 -5.67
CA SER A 262 -21.91 2.83 -5.37
C SER A 262 -21.31 3.44 -6.62
N ALA A 263 -21.66 4.70 -6.90
CA ALA A 263 -21.08 5.47 -7.99
C ALA A 263 -19.53 5.53 -7.94
N ASN A 264 -18.94 5.56 -6.74
CA ASN A 264 -17.49 5.57 -6.62
C ASN A 264 -16.85 4.25 -7.08
N ILE A 265 -17.49 3.11 -6.78
CA ILE A 265 -17.02 1.80 -7.25
C ILE A 265 -17.14 1.72 -8.78
N GLN A 266 -18.28 2.13 -9.32
CA GLN A 266 -18.49 2.16 -10.77
C GLN A 266 -17.42 3.01 -11.48
N PHE A 267 -17.04 4.16 -10.89
CA PHE A 267 -16.03 5.06 -11.46
C PHE A 267 -14.64 4.42 -11.49
N GLU A 268 -14.20 3.80 -10.39
CA GLU A 268 -12.91 3.08 -10.38
C GLU A 268 -12.95 1.85 -11.32
N ALA A 269 -14.10 1.17 -11.43
CA ALA A 269 -14.30 0.06 -12.36
C ALA A 269 -14.15 0.50 -13.82
N PHE A 270 -14.66 1.70 -14.15
CA PHE A 270 -14.52 2.29 -15.48
C PHE A 270 -13.06 2.46 -15.88
N HIS A 271 -12.19 2.90 -14.97
CA HIS A 271 -10.76 3.08 -15.25
C HIS A 271 -10.04 1.77 -15.58
N VAL A 272 -10.47 0.64 -15.02
CA VAL A 272 -9.93 -0.68 -15.38
C VAL A 272 -10.60 -1.21 -16.66
N PHE A 273 -11.92 -1.07 -16.77
CA PHE A 273 -12.68 -1.51 -17.95
C PHE A 273 -12.20 -0.87 -19.25
N LYS A 274 -11.86 0.44 -19.24
CA LYS A 274 -11.37 1.12 -20.44
C LYS A 274 -10.11 0.46 -21.01
N VAL A 275 -9.26 -0.15 -20.17
CA VAL A 275 -8.02 -0.82 -20.60
C VAL A 275 -8.33 -2.06 -21.44
N PHE A 276 -9.37 -2.82 -21.08
CA PHE A 276 -9.84 -3.97 -21.88
C PHE A 276 -10.28 -3.54 -23.28
N VAL A 277 -11.04 -2.45 -23.37
CA VAL A 277 -11.58 -1.95 -24.65
C VAL A 277 -10.49 -1.25 -25.47
N ALA A 278 -9.53 -0.59 -24.83
CA ALA A 278 -8.42 0.08 -25.51
C ALA A 278 -7.36 -0.90 -26.05
N ASN A 279 -7.31 -2.14 -25.57
CA ASN A 279 -6.33 -3.14 -26.02
C ASN A 279 -6.45 -3.37 -27.54
N PRO A 280 -5.42 -3.11 -28.37
CA PRO A 280 -5.49 -3.37 -29.81
C PRO A 280 -5.42 -4.87 -30.15
N LYS A 281 -4.83 -5.69 -29.28
CA LYS A 281 -4.63 -7.14 -29.45
C LYS A 281 -5.58 -7.92 -28.54
N LYS A 282 -6.89 -7.66 -28.64
CA LYS A 282 -7.90 -8.33 -27.81
C LYS A 282 -7.99 -9.81 -28.17
N PRO A 283 -7.93 -10.74 -27.20
CA PRO A 283 -8.27 -12.14 -27.46
C PRO A 283 -9.71 -12.29 -27.95
N GLU A 284 -9.97 -13.32 -28.75
CA GLU A 284 -11.30 -13.57 -29.34
C GLU A 284 -12.40 -13.65 -28.28
N ALA A 285 -12.14 -14.34 -27.16
CA ALA A 285 -13.08 -14.45 -26.05
C ALA A 285 -13.48 -13.08 -25.46
N ILE A 286 -12.54 -12.13 -25.39
CA ILE A 286 -12.79 -10.76 -24.92
C ILE A 286 -13.61 -9.99 -25.96
N SER A 287 -13.22 -10.06 -27.23
CA SER A 287 -13.93 -9.42 -28.34
C SER A 287 -15.38 -9.90 -28.43
N LEU A 288 -15.62 -11.21 -28.30
CA LEU A 288 -16.96 -11.81 -28.32
C LEU A 288 -17.85 -11.27 -27.20
N ILE A 289 -17.32 -11.17 -25.96
CA ILE A 289 -18.08 -10.60 -24.84
C ILE A 289 -18.45 -9.13 -25.11
N LEU A 290 -17.51 -8.33 -25.61
CA LEU A 290 -17.75 -6.91 -25.90
C LEU A 290 -18.76 -6.72 -27.04
N VAL A 291 -18.67 -7.50 -28.11
CA VAL A 291 -19.60 -7.47 -29.25
C VAL A 291 -21.01 -7.88 -28.81
N ASN A 292 -21.15 -8.99 -28.08
CA ASN A 292 -22.44 -9.48 -27.60
C ASN A 292 -23.15 -8.52 -26.65
N ASN A 293 -22.40 -7.64 -25.99
CA ASN A 293 -22.95 -6.63 -25.07
C ASN A 293 -22.85 -5.19 -25.62
N ARG A 294 -22.45 -5.02 -26.89
CA ARG A 294 -22.06 -3.73 -27.47
C ARG A 294 -23.13 -2.66 -27.32
N GLU A 295 -24.36 -2.94 -27.75
CA GLU A 295 -25.46 -1.97 -27.70
C GLU A 295 -25.79 -1.55 -26.26
N LYS A 296 -25.84 -2.53 -25.35
CA LYS A 296 -26.09 -2.29 -23.92
C LYS A 296 -24.97 -1.46 -23.28
N LEU A 297 -23.71 -1.77 -23.61
CA LEU A 297 -22.54 -1.03 -23.13
C LEU A 297 -22.54 0.42 -23.64
N ILE A 298 -22.83 0.65 -24.92
CA ILE A 298 -22.91 2.00 -25.48
C ILE A 298 -24.05 2.79 -24.83
N ALA A 299 -25.23 2.21 -24.70
CA ALA A 299 -26.38 2.85 -24.05
C ALA A 299 -26.09 3.19 -22.58
N TYR A 300 -25.42 2.27 -21.86
CA TYR A 300 -24.96 2.49 -20.50
C TYR A 300 -23.96 3.65 -20.43
N LEU A 301 -22.90 3.60 -21.25
CA LEU A 301 -21.83 4.58 -21.25
C LEU A 301 -22.36 5.97 -21.57
N LYS A 302 -23.28 6.15 -22.53
CA LYS A 302 -23.89 7.47 -22.85
C LYS A 302 -24.48 8.17 -21.62
N ASN A 303 -25.06 7.41 -20.70
CA ASN A 303 -25.68 7.93 -19.47
C ASN A 303 -24.80 7.81 -18.22
N PHE A 304 -23.63 7.19 -18.34
CA PHE A 304 -22.74 6.90 -17.22
C PHE A 304 -22.20 8.19 -16.58
N GLN A 305 -22.62 8.43 -15.33
CA GLN A 305 -22.16 9.50 -14.42
C GLN A 305 -22.08 10.92 -15.00
N ASN A 306 -22.94 11.28 -15.96
CA ASN A 306 -23.01 12.62 -16.57
C ASN A 306 -23.15 13.73 -15.51
N SER A 307 -23.99 13.57 -14.51
CA SER A 307 -24.18 14.59 -13.45
C SER A 307 -23.05 14.67 -12.42
N LYS A 308 -22.09 13.74 -12.47
CA LYS A 308 -21.03 13.57 -11.47
C LYS A 308 -19.67 13.58 -12.14
N GLY A 309 -19.41 14.65 -12.90
CA GLY A 309 -18.09 15.27 -12.91
C GLY A 309 -17.59 15.48 -11.49
N MET A 310 -16.99 14.45 -10.92
CA MET A 310 -16.97 14.29 -9.48
C MET A 310 -15.96 15.28 -8.90
N LYS A 311 -16.43 16.08 -7.93
CA LYS A 311 -15.68 16.94 -7.01
C LYS A 311 -14.55 16.23 -6.23
N LEU A 312 -14.20 14.99 -6.59
CA LEU A 312 -13.32 14.10 -5.84
C LEU A 312 -11.82 14.40 -6.03
N CYS A 313 -11.43 15.12 -7.09
CA CYS A 313 -10.03 15.52 -7.26
C CYS A 313 -9.58 16.55 -6.19
N VAL A 314 -10.51 17.25 -5.52
CA VAL A 314 -10.18 18.32 -4.56
C VAL A 314 -9.89 17.81 -3.14
N PHE A 315 -10.36 16.61 -2.77
CA PHE A 315 -10.15 16.12 -1.39
C PHE A 315 -8.75 15.57 -1.12
N GLN A 316 -7.95 15.25 -2.14
CA GLN A 316 -6.54 14.92 -1.95
C GLN A 316 -5.63 16.16 -1.82
N ALA A 317 -6.12 17.35 -2.18
CA ALA A 317 -5.39 18.61 -1.99
C ALA A 317 -5.72 19.30 -0.64
N ALA A 318 -6.91 19.07 -0.10
CA ALA A 318 -7.42 19.80 1.08
C ALA A 318 -6.78 19.39 2.42
N THR A 319 -6.13 18.22 2.52
CA THR A 319 -5.36 17.85 3.73
C THR A 319 -3.97 18.47 3.79
N PHE A 320 -3.54 19.22 2.75
CA PHE A 320 -2.19 19.78 2.68
C PHE A 320 -2.11 21.32 2.77
N TYR A 321 -3.20 22.07 2.58
CA TYR A 321 -3.18 23.52 2.67
C TYR A 321 -4.23 24.09 3.62
N ARG A 322 -3.80 24.34 4.85
CA ARG A 322 -4.50 25.22 5.80
C ARG A 322 -4.10 26.66 5.48
N ALA A 323 -4.98 27.40 4.81
CA ALA A 323 -5.17 28.87 4.84
C ALA A 323 -5.46 29.48 3.46
N LYS A 324 -6.48 30.34 3.44
CA LYS A 324 -6.88 31.31 2.41
C LYS A 324 -7.37 30.74 1.07
N CYS A 325 -8.70 30.69 0.91
CA CYS A 325 -9.43 31.44 -0.13
C CYS A 325 -10.91 31.06 -0.15
N LEU A 326 -11.76 31.98 0.31
CA LEU A 326 -13.23 31.90 0.21
C LEU A 326 -13.74 32.25 -1.21
N SER A 327 -12.87 32.50 -2.19
CA SER A 327 -13.21 32.79 -3.59
C SER A 327 -13.21 31.57 -4.52
N PHE A 328 -12.87 30.37 -4.04
CA PHE A 328 -12.74 29.15 -4.87
C PHE A 328 -14.04 28.33 -5.00
N PHE A 329 -15.15 28.79 -4.41
CA PHE A 329 -16.41 28.04 -4.37
C PHE A 329 -17.23 28.07 -5.67
N ALA A 330 -16.85 28.89 -6.66
CA ALA A 330 -17.62 29.09 -7.90
C ALA A 330 -17.24 28.16 -9.08
N VAL A 331 -16.16 27.37 -9.00
CA VAL A 331 -15.68 26.48 -10.08
C VAL A 331 -16.06 25.01 -9.81
N LEU A 332 -17.30 24.77 -9.37
CA LEU A 332 -17.77 23.45 -8.92
C LEU A 332 -18.92 22.87 -9.77
N ARG A 333 -18.96 23.18 -11.07
CA ARG A 333 -20.06 22.78 -11.97
C ARG A 333 -19.67 22.20 -13.33
N THR A 334 -18.40 22.06 -13.67
CA THR A 334 -17.99 21.49 -14.96
C THR A 334 -17.42 20.09 -14.76
N GLU A 335 -17.93 19.16 -15.56
CA GLU A 335 -17.42 17.79 -15.65
C GLU A 335 -15.92 17.74 -15.97
N ASP A 336 -15.21 16.73 -15.48
CA ASP A 336 -13.79 16.52 -15.78
C ASP A 336 -13.64 16.29 -17.29
N PRO A 337 -13.02 17.23 -18.05
CA PRO A 337 -12.95 17.14 -19.51
C PRO A 337 -12.28 15.86 -20.00
N GLN A 338 -11.29 15.35 -19.24
CA GLN A 338 -10.60 14.11 -19.57
C GLN A 338 -11.56 12.90 -19.51
N PHE A 339 -12.43 12.86 -18.51
CA PHE A 339 -13.39 11.77 -18.37
C PHE A 339 -14.42 11.73 -19.52
N ILE A 340 -14.88 12.89 -19.98
CA ILE A 340 -15.79 12.98 -21.14
C ILE A 340 -15.11 12.45 -22.41
N GLU A 341 -13.86 12.85 -22.62
CA GLU A 341 -13.09 12.45 -23.80
C GLU A 341 -12.78 10.96 -23.80
N GLU A 342 -12.36 10.41 -22.64
CA GLU A 342 -12.15 8.97 -22.45
C GLU A 342 -13.42 8.16 -22.74
N LYS A 343 -14.58 8.63 -22.25
CA LYS A 343 -15.87 7.99 -22.49
C LYS A 343 -16.28 8.06 -23.97
N ALA A 344 -16.08 9.19 -24.64
CA ALA A 344 -16.39 9.35 -26.05
C ALA A 344 -15.50 8.45 -26.92
N LEU A 345 -14.21 8.37 -26.61
CA LEU A 345 -13.26 7.46 -27.27
C LEU A 345 -13.71 6.01 -27.08
N LEU A 346 -14.06 5.62 -25.85
CA LEU A 346 -14.51 4.27 -25.52
C LEU A 346 -15.76 3.86 -26.31
N ILE A 347 -16.74 4.76 -26.42
CA ILE A 347 -17.95 4.53 -27.22
C ILE A 347 -17.59 4.32 -28.69
N ARG A 348 -16.75 5.17 -29.28
CA ARG A 348 -16.29 5.02 -30.68
C ARG A 348 -15.55 3.70 -30.88
N THR A 349 -14.70 3.29 -29.92
CA THR A 349 -14.01 2.00 -29.99
C THR A 349 -14.98 0.84 -29.97
N LEU A 350 -16.03 0.88 -29.14
CA LEU A 350 -17.08 -0.15 -29.10
C LEU A 350 -17.92 -0.19 -30.38
N GLU A 351 -18.28 0.97 -30.94
CA GLU A 351 -18.99 1.09 -32.22
C GLU A 351 -18.19 0.46 -33.38
N GLY A 352 -16.87 0.63 -33.36
CA GLY A 352 -15.95 0.06 -34.36
C GLY A 352 -15.68 -1.45 -34.21
N LEU A 353 -16.14 -2.11 -33.15
CA LEU A 353 -15.98 -3.56 -33.01
C LEU A 353 -16.83 -4.29 -34.05
N LYS A 354 -16.20 -5.05 -34.94
CA LYS A 354 -16.88 -5.91 -35.90
C LYS A 354 -17.30 -7.23 -35.23
N VAL A 355 -18.49 -7.72 -35.56
CA VAL A 355 -18.87 -9.12 -35.31
C VAL A 355 -17.96 -9.96 -36.21
N GLY A 356 -17.29 -10.98 -35.66
CA GLY A 356 -16.22 -11.71 -36.36
C GLY A 356 -16.59 -12.06 -37.80
N GLU A 357 -15.73 -11.67 -38.75
CA GLU A 357 -15.51 -12.49 -39.94
C GLU A 357 -14.95 -13.80 -39.40
N ALA A 358 -15.80 -14.83 -39.35
CA ALA A 358 -15.32 -16.19 -39.25
C ALA A 358 -14.30 -16.39 -40.37
N ALA A 359 -13.15 -16.98 -40.05
CA ALA A 359 -12.09 -17.28 -40.98
C ALA A 359 -12.64 -17.92 -42.28
N SER A 360 -12.72 -17.14 -43.35
CA SER A 360 -12.85 -17.61 -44.72
C SER A 360 -11.53 -17.38 -45.44
N GLU A 361 -10.46 -17.96 -44.91
CA GLU A 361 -9.26 -18.28 -45.68
C GLU A 361 -9.08 -19.81 -45.61
N ALA A 362 -10.09 -20.53 -46.10
CA ALA A 362 -9.83 -21.80 -46.76
C ALA A 362 -9.59 -21.43 -48.23
N THR A 363 -8.32 -21.26 -48.58
CA THR A 363 -7.86 -21.26 -49.96
C THR A 363 -8.33 -22.54 -50.63
N ASP A 364 -9.25 -22.41 -51.59
CA ASP A 364 -9.58 -23.51 -52.50
C ASP A 364 -8.28 -24.02 -53.15
N PRO A 365 -7.99 -25.33 -53.12
CA PRO A 365 -6.86 -25.86 -53.86
C PRO A 365 -7.15 -25.73 -55.37
N PRO A 366 -6.14 -25.40 -56.19
CA PRO A 366 -6.32 -25.25 -57.63
C PRO A 366 -6.75 -26.59 -58.25
N PRO A 367 -7.52 -26.57 -59.35
CA PRO A 367 -7.99 -27.79 -59.99
C PRO A 367 -6.80 -28.58 -60.56
N ALA A 368 -6.84 -29.90 -60.37
CA ALA A 368 -5.83 -30.83 -60.87
C ALA A 368 -5.73 -30.76 -62.40
N PRO A 369 -4.53 -30.93 -62.99
CA PRO A 369 -4.39 -30.94 -64.43
C PRO A 369 -5.01 -32.21 -65.03
N SER A 370 -5.88 -32.00 -66.00
CA SER A 370 -6.45 -33.04 -66.85
C SER A 370 -5.33 -33.76 -67.62
N SER A 371 -5.33 -35.08 -67.49
CA SER A 371 -4.47 -36.01 -68.20
C SER A 371 -4.84 -36.06 -69.68
N GLN A 372 -3.87 -35.74 -70.55
CA GLN A 372 -3.70 -36.34 -71.88
C GLN A 372 -2.21 -36.47 -72.19
#